data_AF-A0A7C5JLX1-F1
#
_entry.id   AF-A0A7C5JLX1-F1
#
_cell.length_a   1.000
_cell.length_b   1.000
_cell.length_c   1.000
_cell.angle_alpha   90.00
_cell.angle_beta   90.00
_cell.angle_gamma   90.00
#
_symmetry.space_group_name_H-M   'P 1'
#
loop_
_entity.id
_entity.type
_entity.pdbx_description
1 polymer ?
#
loop_
_entity_poly.entity_id
_entity_poly.type
_entity_poly.pdbx_seq_one_letter_code
_entity_poly.pdbx_strand_id
1 'polypeptide(L)'
;MKLIKQSFTLLALLVSFYMSAQVRVDPTPEEKTRAKNLAKKYKNDKDVEVVILKANETFEFKYDRKYKKMIVLQSSKEELMNIKDRAHIAKAVFYDSNSTVTKFKVLSKINRTLHQKVFDEYVKVNDLFYHDQRVKYTGFKFPMQGYKFKFEFEKKITDPKYFISVYFIKSQPIIKNTIKFVIPKTVDVTLKEMNFTGYDIKKKKYYNPKKKA
;
A
#
# COMPACT_ATOMS: atom_id res chain seq x y z
N MET A 1 -10.03 33.78 -49.80
CA MET A 1 -11.03 33.31 -48.81
C MET A 1 -11.00 31.80 -48.52
N LYS A 2 -10.65 30.91 -49.48
CA LYS A 2 -10.52 29.45 -49.25
C LYS A 2 -9.37 29.06 -48.29
N LEU A 3 -8.20 29.70 -48.42
CA LEU A 3 -7.02 29.43 -47.57
C LEU A 3 -7.24 29.78 -46.09
N ILE A 4 -7.99 30.85 -45.80
CA ILE A 4 -8.33 31.26 -44.43
C ILE A 4 -9.29 30.25 -43.78
N LYS A 5 -10.25 29.71 -44.55
CA LYS A 5 -11.17 28.67 -44.07
C LYS A 5 -10.46 27.34 -43.77
N GLN A 6 -9.46 26.97 -44.57
CA GLN A 6 -8.64 25.77 -44.39
C GLN A 6 -7.71 25.87 -43.17
N SER A 7 -7.12 27.04 -42.94
CA SER A 7 -6.29 27.31 -41.75
C SER A 7 -7.12 27.24 -40.45
N PHE A 8 -8.35 27.76 -40.47
CA PHE A 8 -9.26 27.72 -39.32
C PHE A 8 -9.75 26.29 -39.00
N THR A 9 -9.93 25.44 -40.01
CA THR A 9 -10.32 24.04 -39.81
C THR A 9 -9.16 23.20 -39.27
N LEU A 10 -7.92 23.45 -39.70
CA LEU A 10 -6.74 22.77 -39.19
C LEU A 10 -6.46 23.11 -37.71
N LEU A 11 -6.68 24.37 -37.31
CA LEU A 11 -6.53 24.82 -35.93
C LEU A 11 -7.57 24.18 -34.99
N ALA A 12 -8.84 24.05 -35.44
CA ALA A 12 -9.88 23.39 -34.67
C ALA A 12 -9.61 21.88 -34.44
N LEU A 13 -8.97 21.23 -35.41
CA LEU A 13 -8.61 19.80 -35.34
C LEU A 13 -7.39 19.55 -34.44
N LEU A 14 -6.49 20.52 -34.28
CA LEU A 14 -5.38 20.45 -33.34
C LEU A 14 -5.82 20.64 -31.88
N VAL A 15 -6.87 21.43 -31.62
CA VAL A 15 -7.38 21.67 -30.25
C VAL A 15 -8.12 20.44 -29.69
N SER A 16 -8.79 19.64 -30.53
CA SER A 16 -9.54 18.46 -30.08
C SER A 16 -8.64 17.30 -29.60
N PHE A 17 -7.37 17.24 -30.01
CA PHE A 17 -6.42 16.24 -29.50
C PHE A 17 -5.86 16.54 -28.10
N TYR A 18 -6.01 17.77 -27.58
CA TYR A 18 -5.53 18.12 -26.24
C TYR A 18 -6.52 17.84 -25.11
N MET A 19 -7.76 17.40 -25.41
CA MET A 19 -8.74 17.02 -24.39
C MET A 19 -8.58 15.56 -23.94
N SER A 20 -7.36 15.15 -23.59
CA SER A 20 -7.20 14.01 -22.68
C SER A 20 -7.54 14.46 -21.27
N ALA A 21 -8.84 14.61 -20.98
CA ALA A 21 -9.31 14.90 -19.63
C ALA A 21 -8.84 13.79 -18.69
N GLN A 22 -7.93 14.13 -17.76
CA GLN A 22 -7.53 13.21 -16.71
C GLN A 22 -8.75 12.96 -15.82
N VAL A 23 -9.34 11.76 -15.90
CA VAL A 23 -10.48 11.37 -15.06
C VAL A 23 -10.02 11.37 -13.60
N ARG A 24 -10.23 12.49 -12.91
CA ARG A 24 -10.18 12.60 -11.47
C ARG A 24 -11.50 12.05 -10.95
N VAL A 25 -11.45 10.88 -10.33
CA VAL A 25 -12.64 10.28 -9.74
C VAL A 25 -12.82 10.90 -8.36
N ASP A 26 -13.78 11.80 -8.26
CA ASP A 26 -14.15 12.42 -6.99
C ASP A 26 -14.82 11.41 -6.05
N PRO A 27 -14.80 11.67 -4.73
CA PRO A 27 -15.46 10.80 -3.76
C PRO A 27 -16.97 10.80 -3.96
N THR A 28 -17.59 9.62 -3.84
CA THR A 28 -19.06 9.50 -3.89
C THR A 28 -19.70 10.12 -2.65
N PRO A 29 -21.01 10.46 -2.67
CA PRO A 29 -21.71 10.97 -1.50
C PRO A 29 -21.56 10.06 -0.26
N GLU A 30 -21.64 8.75 -0.46
CA GLU A 30 -21.43 7.75 0.60
C GLU A 30 -20.01 7.81 1.20
N GLU A 31 -18.99 7.99 0.35
CA GLU A 31 -17.60 8.12 0.80
C GLU A 31 -17.37 9.40 1.60
N LYS A 32 -18.00 10.50 1.18
CA LYS A 32 -17.97 11.76 1.94
C LYS A 32 -18.64 11.60 3.30
N THR A 33 -19.82 10.98 3.35
CA THR A 33 -20.52 10.70 4.62
C THR A 33 -19.69 9.80 5.53
N ARG A 34 -19.11 8.73 4.98
CA ARG A 34 -18.22 7.83 5.74
C ARG A 34 -17.00 8.57 6.29
N ALA A 35 -16.36 9.40 5.48
CA ALA A 35 -15.21 10.20 5.91
C ALA A 35 -15.58 11.19 7.01
N LYS A 36 -16.74 11.86 6.92
CA LYS A 36 -17.25 12.73 7.99
C LYS A 36 -17.48 11.97 9.29
N ASN A 37 -18.03 10.76 9.23
CA ASN A 37 -18.24 9.93 10.42
C ASN A 37 -16.91 9.49 11.05
N LEU A 38 -15.93 9.12 10.23
CA LEU A 38 -14.58 8.81 10.72
C LEU A 38 -13.88 10.05 11.30
N ALA A 39 -14.03 11.22 10.67
CA ALA A 39 -13.52 12.48 11.19
C ALA A 39 -14.10 12.82 12.57
N LYS A 40 -15.40 12.57 12.78
CA LYS A 40 -16.04 12.69 14.10
C LYS A 40 -15.47 11.70 15.11
N LYS A 41 -15.26 10.43 14.71
CA LYS A 41 -14.69 9.40 15.58
C LYS A 41 -13.29 9.77 16.07
N TYR A 42 -12.45 10.33 15.20
CA TYR A 42 -11.08 10.75 15.52
C TYR A 42 -10.96 12.25 15.83
N LYS A 43 -12.05 12.93 16.22
CA LYS A 43 -12.05 14.40 16.42
C LYS A 43 -11.01 14.87 17.45
N ASN A 44 -10.76 14.06 18.48
CA ASN A 44 -9.82 14.38 19.55
C ASN A 44 -8.36 14.05 19.21
N ASP A 45 -8.14 13.31 18.13
CA ASP A 45 -6.82 12.92 17.64
C ASP A 45 -6.47 13.82 16.45
N LYS A 46 -5.71 14.88 16.73
CA LYS A 46 -5.41 15.93 15.74
C LYS A 46 -4.48 15.42 14.64
N ASP A 47 -3.70 14.38 14.90
CA ASP A 47 -2.70 13.84 13.99
C ASP A 47 -3.29 12.85 12.98
N VAL A 48 -4.55 12.42 13.19
CA VAL A 48 -5.23 11.49 12.27
C VAL A 48 -5.86 12.26 11.11
N GLU A 49 -5.14 12.27 9.99
CA GLU A 49 -5.63 12.81 8.72
C GLU A 49 -6.17 11.73 7.77
N VAL A 50 -5.61 10.53 7.85
CA VAL A 50 -5.91 9.39 6.95
C VAL A 50 -6.14 8.14 7.78
N VAL A 51 -7.14 7.35 7.35
CA VAL A 51 -7.52 6.09 7.98
C VAL A 51 -7.36 4.96 6.98
N ILE A 52 -6.82 3.82 7.42
CA ILE A 52 -6.81 2.58 6.64
C ILE A 52 -8.16 1.89 6.81
N LEU A 53 -8.98 1.88 5.76
CA LEU A 53 -10.27 1.20 5.78
C LEU A 53 -10.11 -0.32 5.84
N LYS A 54 -9.14 -0.84 5.09
CA LYS A 54 -8.85 -2.26 4.99
C LYS A 54 -7.37 -2.47 4.70
N ALA A 55 -6.69 -3.29 5.49
CA ALA A 55 -5.39 -3.86 5.13
C ALA A 55 -5.50 -5.38 4.98
N ASN A 56 -4.85 -5.91 3.96
CA ASN A 56 -4.65 -7.35 3.79
C ASN A 56 -3.16 -7.58 3.62
N GLU A 57 -2.60 -8.36 4.52
CA GLU A 57 -1.19 -8.71 4.52
C GLU A 57 -1.06 -10.23 4.43
N THR A 58 -0.29 -10.71 3.47
CA THR A 58 -0.07 -12.14 3.24
C THR A 58 1.41 -12.44 3.30
N PHE A 59 1.76 -13.46 4.10
CA PHE A 59 3.10 -14.02 4.20
C PHE A 59 3.06 -15.44 3.64
N GLU A 60 3.66 -15.65 2.48
CA GLU A 60 3.68 -16.94 1.79
C GLU A 60 5.09 -17.55 1.85
N PHE A 61 5.20 -18.67 2.56
CA PHE A 61 6.41 -19.48 2.59
C PHE A 61 6.47 -20.30 1.30
N LYS A 62 7.55 -20.15 0.55
CA LYS A 62 7.71 -20.79 -0.76
C LYS A 62 9.13 -21.34 -0.90
N TYR A 63 9.26 -22.51 -1.52
CA TYR A 63 10.57 -23.00 -1.95
C TYR A 63 10.96 -22.32 -3.26
N ASP A 64 12.06 -21.57 -3.24
CA ASP A 64 12.64 -20.96 -4.43
C ASP A 64 13.50 -22.00 -5.16
N ARG A 65 12.97 -22.53 -6.28
CA ARG A 65 13.65 -23.57 -7.08
C ARG A 65 14.98 -23.08 -7.67
N LYS A 66 15.12 -21.78 -7.95
CA LYS A 66 16.33 -21.21 -8.57
C LYS A 66 17.49 -21.21 -7.58
N TYR A 67 17.22 -20.84 -6.33
CA TYR A 67 18.23 -20.71 -5.28
C TYR A 67 18.25 -21.89 -4.29
N LYS A 68 17.41 -22.91 -4.53
CA LYS A 68 17.26 -24.12 -3.70
C LYS A 68 17.11 -23.81 -2.20
N LYS A 69 16.28 -22.82 -1.87
CA LYS A 69 16.06 -22.40 -0.49
C LYS A 69 14.63 -21.94 -0.26
N MET A 70 14.20 -22.02 1.00
CA MET A 70 12.93 -21.41 1.41
C MET A 70 13.05 -19.88 1.39
N ILE A 71 11.95 -19.22 1.01
CA ILE A 71 11.79 -17.77 1.02
C ILE A 71 10.42 -17.42 1.62
N VAL A 72 10.25 -16.18 2.05
CA VAL A 72 8.94 -15.64 2.45
C VAL A 72 8.58 -14.48 1.53
N LEU A 73 7.43 -14.59 0.86
CA LEU A 73 6.85 -13.51 0.06
C LEU A 73 5.83 -12.77 0.91
N GLN A 74 6.14 -11.51 1.24
CA GLN A 74 5.22 -10.59 1.90
C GLN A 74 4.49 -9.77 0.83
N SER A 75 3.16 -9.79 0.84
CA SER A 75 2.31 -8.94 0.01
C SER A 75 1.37 -8.15 0.90
N SER A 76 1.34 -6.83 0.76
CA SER A 76 0.43 -5.96 1.50
C SER A 76 -0.41 -5.11 0.56
N LYS A 77 -1.69 -4.98 0.89
CA LYS A 77 -2.65 -4.11 0.20
C LYS A 77 -3.46 -3.33 1.23
N GLU A 78 -3.35 -2.02 1.19
CA GLU A 78 -4.04 -1.09 2.07
C GLU A 78 -4.99 -0.20 1.26
N GLU A 79 -6.23 -0.05 1.72
CA GLU A 79 -7.18 0.96 1.22
C GLU A 79 -7.22 2.13 2.21
N LEU A 80 -6.81 3.30 1.75
CA LEU A 80 -6.65 4.53 2.52
C LEU A 80 -7.78 5.50 2.21
N MET A 81 -8.26 6.22 3.22
CA MET A 81 -9.25 7.28 3.08
C MET A 81 -8.83 8.53 3.85
N ASN A 82 -8.84 9.67 3.17
CA ASN A 82 -8.69 10.97 3.81
C ASN A 82 -9.96 11.36 4.59
N ILE A 83 -9.79 11.80 5.83
CA ILE A 83 -10.89 12.24 6.69
C ILE A 83 -10.85 13.76 6.97
N LYS A 84 -9.84 14.48 6.49
CA LYS A 84 -9.72 15.95 6.56
C LYS A 84 -9.97 16.58 5.20
N ASP A 85 -10.00 17.92 5.14
CA ASP A 85 -10.18 18.64 3.87
C ASP A 85 -9.04 18.34 2.89
N ARG A 86 -7.80 18.26 3.37
CA ARG A 86 -6.64 17.78 2.62
C ARG A 86 -5.75 16.99 3.57
N ALA A 87 -4.97 16.08 3.03
CA ALA A 87 -3.99 15.33 3.80
C ALA A 87 -2.74 15.06 2.98
N HIS A 88 -1.59 14.97 3.65
CA HIS A 88 -0.34 14.57 3.02
C HIS A 88 0.31 13.49 3.86
N ILE A 89 0.50 12.32 3.27
CA ILE A 89 1.14 11.20 3.98
C ILE A 89 2.31 10.65 3.17
N ALA A 90 3.24 10.03 3.88
CA ALA A 90 4.27 9.18 3.31
C ALA A 90 3.98 7.71 3.61
N LYS A 91 4.34 6.84 2.68
CA LYS A 91 4.42 5.39 2.91
C LYS A 91 5.86 4.95 2.70
N ALA A 92 6.36 4.15 3.61
CA ALA A 92 7.71 3.64 3.62
C ALA A 92 7.70 2.12 3.83
N VAL A 93 8.62 1.42 3.17
CA VAL A 93 8.86 -0.01 3.34
C VAL A 93 10.36 -0.22 3.51
N PHE A 94 10.75 -0.71 4.68
CA PHE A 94 12.12 -1.05 5.01
C PHE A 94 12.48 -2.45 4.53
N TYR A 95 13.73 -2.60 4.11
CA TYR A 95 14.36 -3.85 3.69
C TYR A 95 15.87 -3.74 3.92
N ASP A 96 16.59 -4.82 3.71
CA ASP A 96 17.99 -4.98 4.07
C ASP A 96 18.69 -5.96 3.11
N SER A 97 19.91 -6.38 3.45
CA SER A 97 20.67 -7.38 2.71
C SER A 97 19.93 -8.73 2.52
N ASN A 98 18.96 -9.04 3.39
CA ASN A 98 18.23 -10.30 3.38
C ASN A 98 16.82 -10.19 2.79
N SER A 99 16.42 -9.01 2.32
CA SER A 99 15.10 -8.78 1.75
C SER A 99 15.11 -7.80 0.59
N THR A 100 14.10 -7.83 -0.27
CA THR A 100 14.02 -6.94 -1.43
C THR A 100 12.59 -6.56 -1.71
N VAL A 101 12.33 -5.26 -1.87
CA VAL A 101 11.02 -4.76 -2.28
C VAL A 101 10.89 -4.87 -3.80
N THR A 102 10.07 -5.81 -4.27
CA THR A 102 9.85 -6.11 -5.70
C THR A 102 8.71 -5.29 -6.29
N LYS A 103 7.77 -4.83 -5.46
CA LYS A 103 6.64 -4.00 -5.88
C LYS A 103 6.39 -2.92 -4.84
N PHE A 104 6.16 -1.70 -5.31
CA PHE A 104 5.78 -0.57 -4.48
C PHE A 104 4.91 0.37 -5.34
N LYS A 105 3.61 0.42 -5.08
CA LYS A 105 2.64 1.15 -5.91
C LYS A 105 1.63 1.90 -5.06
N VAL A 106 1.30 3.10 -5.50
CA VAL A 106 0.10 3.82 -5.06
C VAL A 106 -0.88 3.82 -6.22
N LEU A 107 -2.11 3.40 -5.98
CA LEU A 107 -3.18 3.32 -6.97
C LEU A 107 -4.30 4.28 -6.58
N SER A 108 -4.93 4.88 -7.58
CA SER A 108 -6.23 5.55 -7.43
C SER A 108 -7.34 4.56 -7.06
N LYS A 109 -8.51 5.08 -6.68
CA LYS A 109 -9.73 4.29 -6.43
C LYS A 109 -10.07 3.33 -7.58
N ILE A 110 -9.82 3.72 -8.83
CA ILE A 110 -10.07 2.92 -10.05
C ILE A 110 -8.90 2.00 -10.44
N ASN A 111 -7.97 1.71 -9.53
CA ASN A 111 -6.79 0.86 -9.74
C ASN A 111 -5.77 1.39 -10.77
N ARG A 112 -5.87 2.65 -11.19
CA ARG A 112 -4.82 3.28 -12.01
C ARG A 112 -3.61 3.61 -11.12
N THR A 113 -2.43 3.17 -11.54
CA THR A 113 -1.17 3.48 -10.84
C THR A 113 -0.88 4.98 -10.93
N LEU A 114 -0.55 5.59 -9.80
CA LEU A 114 -0.10 6.98 -9.75
C LEU A 114 1.39 7.02 -10.05
N HIS A 115 1.78 7.85 -11.01
CA HIS A 115 3.18 8.10 -11.34
C HIS A 115 3.75 9.08 -10.32
N GLN A 116 4.21 8.56 -9.19
CA GLN A 116 4.89 9.33 -8.15
C GLN A 116 6.35 8.90 -8.09
N LYS A 117 7.24 9.84 -7.74
CA LYS A 117 8.64 9.53 -7.51
C LYS A 117 8.77 8.66 -6.27
N VAL A 118 9.24 7.43 -6.44
CA VAL A 118 9.59 6.53 -5.34
C VAL A 118 11.08 6.69 -5.07
N PHE A 119 11.41 7.04 -3.83
CA PHE A 119 12.79 7.14 -3.35
C PHE A 119 13.25 5.79 -2.81
N ASP A 120 14.54 5.52 -2.94
CA ASP A 120 15.22 4.30 -2.47
C ASP A 120 16.57 4.71 -1.89
N GLU A 121 16.67 4.70 -0.57
CA GLU A 121 17.78 5.29 0.16
C GLU A 121 18.26 4.35 1.27
N TYR A 122 19.54 4.49 1.65
CA TYR A 122 20.07 3.87 2.85
C TYR A 122 19.54 4.62 4.09
N VAL A 123 19.27 3.89 5.16
CA VAL A 123 19.05 4.51 6.46
C VAL A 123 20.40 5.01 6.98
N LYS A 124 20.50 6.31 7.24
CA LYS A 124 21.73 6.97 7.67
C LYS A 124 21.55 7.64 9.02
N VAL A 125 22.63 7.67 9.80
CA VAL A 125 22.75 8.51 10.99
C VAL A 125 23.83 9.55 10.71
N ASN A 126 23.44 10.83 10.69
CA ASN A 126 24.33 11.99 10.49
C ASN A 126 25.22 11.90 9.24
N ASP A 127 24.76 11.22 8.17
CA ASP A 127 25.51 10.95 6.92
C ASP A 127 26.87 10.20 7.07
N LEU A 128 27.25 9.83 8.29
CA LEU A 128 28.55 9.23 8.63
C LEU A 128 28.47 7.71 8.77
N PHE A 129 27.31 7.16 9.13
CA PHE A 129 27.11 5.72 9.30
C PHE A 129 25.99 5.22 8.40
N TYR A 130 26.34 4.24 7.56
CA TYR A 130 25.41 3.53 6.69
C TYR A 130 25.05 2.20 7.36
N HIS A 131 23.78 2.04 7.72
CA HIS A 131 23.26 0.72 8.05
C HIS A 131 23.03 -0.06 6.75
N ASP A 132 23.08 -1.39 6.79
CA ASP A 132 22.66 -2.24 5.66
C ASP A 132 21.14 -2.13 5.36
N GLN A 133 20.41 -1.42 6.23
CA GLN A 133 19.00 -1.16 6.10
C GLN A 133 18.75 -0.06 5.06
N ARG A 134 17.81 -0.35 4.17
CA ARG A 134 17.33 0.54 3.12
C ARG A 134 15.84 0.77 3.26
N VAL A 135 15.36 1.87 2.70
CA VAL A 135 13.95 2.25 2.71
C VAL A 135 13.51 2.67 1.31
N LYS A 136 12.40 2.08 0.85
CA LYS A 136 11.64 2.62 -0.28
C LYS A 136 10.48 3.44 0.24
N TYR A 137 10.33 4.68 -0.21
CA TYR A 137 9.23 5.54 0.23
C TYR A 137 8.69 6.47 -0.86
N THR A 138 7.45 6.91 -0.68
CA THR A 138 6.83 7.96 -1.49
C THR A 138 5.87 8.79 -0.64
N GLY A 139 5.77 10.07 -0.95
CA GLY A 139 4.77 10.98 -0.39
C GLY A 139 3.63 11.22 -1.38
N PHE A 140 2.40 11.33 -0.89
CA PHE A 140 1.25 11.69 -1.73
C PHE A 140 0.16 12.45 -1.01
N LYS A 141 -0.51 13.32 -1.77
CA LYS A 141 -1.51 14.25 -1.29
C LYS A 141 -2.91 13.77 -1.63
N PHE A 142 -3.80 13.79 -0.65
CA PHE A 142 -5.22 13.62 -0.85
C PHE A 142 -5.86 14.99 -1.12
N PRO A 143 -6.57 15.16 -2.26
CA PRO A 143 -7.05 16.48 -2.68
C PRO A 143 -8.28 16.97 -1.90
N MET A 144 -9.08 16.05 -1.36
CA MET A 144 -10.32 16.38 -0.65
C MET A 144 -10.72 15.30 0.38
N GLN A 145 -11.63 15.62 1.29
CA GLN A 145 -12.21 14.68 2.25
C GLN A 145 -12.94 13.52 1.54
N GLY A 146 -12.75 12.29 2.01
CA GLY A 146 -13.35 11.09 1.44
C GLY A 146 -12.59 10.50 0.25
N TYR A 147 -11.54 11.18 -0.22
CA TYR A 147 -10.71 10.66 -1.30
C TYR A 147 -9.96 9.40 -0.88
N LYS A 148 -9.81 8.46 -1.82
CA LYS A 148 -9.23 7.14 -1.56
C LYS A 148 -8.03 6.84 -2.44
N PHE A 149 -7.05 6.19 -1.82
CA PHE A 149 -5.94 5.56 -2.51
C PHE A 149 -5.78 4.12 -2.05
N LYS A 150 -5.13 3.31 -2.88
CA LYS A 150 -4.66 1.99 -2.49
C LYS A 150 -3.14 2.01 -2.47
N PHE A 151 -2.55 1.51 -1.40
CA PHE A 151 -1.12 1.30 -1.32
C PHE A 151 -0.84 -0.19 -1.38
N GLU A 152 0.03 -0.61 -2.30
CA GLU A 152 0.41 -2.01 -2.47
C GLU A 152 1.94 -2.14 -2.47
N PHE A 153 2.45 -3.12 -1.72
CA PHE A 153 3.84 -3.51 -1.84
C PHE A 153 4.02 -5.03 -1.80
N GLU A 154 5.11 -5.49 -2.40
CA GLU A 154 5.60 -6.86 -2.26
C GLU A 154 7.07 -6.82 -1.85
N LYS A 155 7.40 -7.62 -0.84
CA LYS A 155 8.76 -7.78 -0.33
C LYS A 155 9.10 -9.27 -0.31
N LYS A 156 10.22 -9.62 -0.94
CA LYS A 156 10.81 -10.95 -0.91
C LYS A 156 11.83 -11.01 0.22
N ILE A 157 11.60 -11.85 1.22
CA ILE A 157 12.58 -12.17 2.26
C ILE A 157 13.30 -13.44 1.82
N THR A 158 14.62 -13.35 1.69
CA THR A 158 15.45 -14.37 1.02
C THR A 158 15.76 -15.59 1.88
N ASP A 159 15.51 -15.50 3.19
CA ASP A 159 15.66 -16.60 4.16
C ASP A 159 14.63 -16.40 5.28
N PRO A 160 13.77 -17.39 5.57
CA PRO A 160 12.75 -17.32 6.62
C PRO A 160 13.26 -17.01 8.03
N LYS A 161 14.54 -17.24 8.35
CA LYS A 161 15.07 -16.92 9.68
C LYS A 161 15.03 -15.41 9.99
N TYR A 162 15.03 -14.57 8.96
CA TYR A 162 14.88 -13.11 9.10
C TYR A 162 13.41 -12.66 9.15
N PHE A 163 12.46 -13.59 9.05
CA PHE A 163 11.05 -13.32 9.26
C PHE A 163 10.68 -13.50 10.74
N ILE A 164 10.86 -12.43 11.53
CA ILE A 164 10.82 -12.50 13.00
C ILE A 164 9.43 -12.19 13.58
N SER A 165 8.81 -11.08 13.18
CA SER A 165 7.59 -10.58 13.82
C SER A 165 6.67 -9.85 12.85
N VAL A 166 5.37 -9.96 13.10
CA VAL A 166 4.32 -9.27 12.34
C VAL A 166 3.45 -8.48 13.30
N TYR A 167 3.33 -7.17 13.02
CA TYR A 167 2.56 -6.25 13.85
C TYR A 167 1.20 -5.94 13.23
N PHE A 168 0.15 -5.93 14.07
CA PHE A 168 -1.19 -5.49 13.68
C PHE A 168 -1.31 -3.97 13.57
N ILE A 169 -0.49 -3.24 14.34
CA ILE A 169 -0.44 -1.79 14.37
C ILE A 169 0.25 -1.28 13.10
N LYS A 170 -0.29 -0.20 12.53
CA LYS A 170 0.23 0.50 11.36
C LYS A 170 0.39 1.99 11.70
N SER A 171 1.08 2.74 10.84
CA SER A 171 1.30 4.18 11.00
C SER A 171 0.03 5.04 10.93
N GLN A 172 -1.09 4.48 10.46
CA GLN A 172 -2.39 5.12 10.44
C GLN A 172 -3.42 4.21 11.13
N PRO A 173 -4.46 4.78 11.77
CA PRO A 173 -5.54 3.98 12.36
C PRO A 173 -6.19 3.06 11.33
N ILE A 174 -6.52 1.84 11.76
CA ILE A 174 -7.05 0.80 10.88
C ILE A 174 -8.43 0.33 11.33
N ILE A 175 -9.36 0.24 10.38
CA ILE A 175 -10.72 -0.24 10.64
C ILE A 175 -10.81 -1.76 10.56
N LYS A 176 -10.16 -2.36 9.56
CA LYS A 176 -10.12 -3.81 9.38
C LYS A 176 -8.74 -4.25 8.90
N ASN A 177 -8.08 -5.09 9.69
CA ASN A 177 -6.81 -5.71 9.32
C ASN A 177 -7.03 -7.21 9.11
N THR A 178 -6.33 -7.81 8.15
CA THR A 178 -6.32 -9.26 7.92
C THR A 178 -4.92 -9.70 7.59
N ILE A 179 -4.35 -10.52 8.46
CA ILE A 179 -3.03 -11.11 8.30
C ILE A 179 -3.21 -12.59 7.95
N LYS A 180 -2.60 -13.02 6.86
CA LYS A 180 -2.70 -14.38 6.35
C LYS A 180 -1.31 -15.00 6.22
N PHE A 181 -1.14 -16.17 6.80
CA PHE A 181 0.03 -17.00 6.60
C PHE A 181 -0.31 -18.15 5.65
N VAL A 182 0.52 -18.37 4.63
CA VAL A 182 0.43 -19.50 3.72
C VAL A 182 1.69 -20.32 3.91
N ILE A 183 1.55 -21.47 4.55
CA ILE A 183 2.66 -22.32 4.97
C ILE A 183 2.53 -23.66 4.23
N PRO A 184 3.57 -24.13 3.51
CA PRO A 184 3.55 -25.43 2.85
C PRO A 184 3.63 -26.56 3.89
N LYS A 185 3.10 -27.74 3.56
CA LYS A 185 3.09 -28.90 4.47
C LYS A 185 4.48 -29.37 4.89
N THR A 186 5.50 -29.07 4.08
CA THR A 186 6.90 -29.48 4.31
C THR A 186 7.63 -28.65 5.34
N VAL A 187 7.03 -27.57 5.85
CA VAL A 187 7.67 -26.64 6.78
C VAL A 187 6.82 -26.55 8.04
N ASP A 188 7.47 -26.75 9.18
CA ASP A 188 6.87 -26.50 10.48
C ASP A 188 7.10 -25.04 10.90
N VAL A 189 6.02 -24.36 11.29
CA VAL A 189 6.05 -22.95 11.68
C VAL A 189 5.22 -22.77 12.93
N THR A 190 5.87 -22.35 14.01
CA THR A 190 5.20 -21.94 15.24
C THR A 190 4.87 -20.45 15.20
N LEU A 191 3.58 -20.11 15.25
CA LEU A 191 3.12 -18.73 15.36
C LEU A 191 2.78 -18.42 16.81
N LYS A 192 3.60 -17.56 17.44
CA LYS A 192 3.36 -17.09 18.81
C LYS A 192 2.53 -15.82 18.79
N GLU A 193 1.42 -15.83 19.53
CA GLU A 193 0.56 -14.67 19.70
C GLU A 193 1.09 -13.81 20.85
N MET A 194 1.18 -12.51 20.61
CA MET A 194 1.75 -11.55 21.56
C MET A 194 0.80 -10.37 21.71
N ASN A 195 0.40 -10.04 22.95
CA ASN A 195 -0.44 -8.87 23.28
C ASN A 195 -1.84 -8.87 22.63
N PHE A 196 -2.51 -10.02 22.54
CA PHE A 196 -3.87 -10.11 21.97
C PHE A 196 -4.97 -9.77 22.98
N THR A 197 -4.67 -9.77 24.28
CA THR A 197 -5.62 -9.47 25.35
C THR A 197 -6.24 -8.08 25.16
N GLY A 198 -7.58 -8.00 25.22
CA GLY A 198 -8.33 -6.75 25.04
C GLY A 198 -8.66 -6.37 23.59
N TYR A 199 -8.28 -7.18 22.60
CA TYR A 199 -8.57 -6.94 21.18
C TYR A 199 -9.52 -7.99 20.58
N ASP A 200 -10.43 -7.57 19.69
CA ASP A 200 -11.30 -8.48 18.91
C ASP A 200 -10.52 -9.11 17.73
N ILE A 201 -9.63 -10.07 18.04
CA ILE A 201 -8.83 -10.79 17.04
C ILE A 201 -9.43 -12.17 16.82
N LYS A 202 -9.85 -12.44 15.58
CA LYS A 202 -10.44 -13.73 15.18
C LYS A 202 -9.44 -14.54 14.34
N LYS A 203 -9.18 -15.78 14.77
CA LYS A 203 -8.27 -16.71 14.09
C LYS A 203 -9.06 -17.77 13.33
N LYS A 204 -8.59 -18.10 12.11
CA LYS A 204 -9.10 -19.21 11.32
C LYS A 204 -7.91 -19.97 10.72
N LYS A 205 -7.95 -21.30 10.78
CA LYS A 205 -6.98 -22.20 10.16
C LYS A 205 -7.73 -23.18 9.28
N TYR A 206 -7.29 -23.38 8.05
CA TYR A 206 -7.87 -24.35 7.14
C TYR A 206 -6.79 -24.88 6.19
N TYR A 207 -6.93 -26.15 5.82
CA TYR A 207 -6.08 -26.78 4.82
C TYR A 207 -6.59 -26.41 3.42
N ASN A 208 -5.70 -26.02 2.51
CA ASN A 208 -6.05 -25.72 1.13
C ASN A 208 -5.45 -26.78 0.18
N PRO A 209 -6.25 -27.75 -0.30
CA PRO A 209 -5.75 -28.84 -1.15
C PRO A 209 -5.31 -28.39 -2.55
N LYS A 210 -5.73 -27.19 -3.00
CA LYS A 210 -5.45 -26.66 -4.36
C LYS A 210 -4.09 -25.95 -4.47
N LYS A 211 -3.42 -25.64 -3.36
CA LYS A 211 -2.02 -25.16 -3.35
C LYS A 211 -1.09 -26.33 -2.99
N LYS A 212 -0.89 -27.27 -3.91
CA LYS A 212 0.22 -28.23 -3.82
C LYS A 212 1.53 -27.49 -4.14
N ALA A 213 2.57 -27.78 -3.37
CA ALA A 213 3.88 -27.11 -3.43
C ALA A 213 4.58 -27.24 -4.79
#